data_AF-A0A7S1JBG8-F1
#
_entry.id   AF-A0A7S1JBG8-F1
#
_cell.length_a   1.000
_cell.length_b   1.000
_cell.length_c   1.000
_cell.angle_alpha   90.00
_cell.angle_beta   90.00
_cell.angle_gamma   90.00
#
_symmetry.space_group_name_H-M   'P 1'
#
loop_
_entity.id
_entity.type
_entity.pdbx_description
1 polymer ?
#
loop_
_entity_poly.entity_id
_entity_poly.type
_entity_poly.pdbx_seq_one_letter_code
_entity_poly.pdbx_strand_id
1 'polypeptide(L)'
;HNKLDLSMFERMEANGVPCIQLTTQRRMTPQICQFVMPIYPDQLVSDDSVKRRSLKTGKGPKCLDAGETIPGMWKSIYFWDHRHQEEPSTVGKSWMNKAEVRMVYAIANHLLTVGGISREQITVLTPYKGQMKALRAGCGSDSTLGLDHIQTVDRYQGDENDVIILSLVRTKRMTEFMVRPDRMVVALSRARHAM
;
A
#
# COMPACT_ATOMS: atom_id res chain seq x y z
N HIS A 1 2.12 5.20 37.21
CA HIS A 1 1.68 5.79 35.94
C HIS A 1 1.21 4.64 35.05
N ASN A 2 -0.10 4.51 34.81
CA ASN A 2 -0.66 3.34 34.11
C ASN A 2 -0.41 3.48 32.60
N LYS A 3 0.51 2.67 32.05
CA LYS A 3 0.77 2.57 30.61
C LYS A 3 -0.34 1.77 29.93
N LEU A 4 -1.50 2.39 29.73
CA LEU A 4 -2.66 1.75 29.08
C LEU A 4 -2.42 1.46 27.60
N ASP A 5 -1.46 2.13 26.98
CA ASP A 5 -1.10 1.98 25.57
C ASP A 5 -0.20 0.76 25.29
N LEU A 6 0.25 0.06 26.35
CA LEU A 6 1.04 -1.17 26.22
C LEU A 6 0.13 -2.37 26.09
N SER A 7 0.28 -3.09 24.99
CA SER A 7 -0.37 -4.38 24.74
C SER A 7 0.07 -5.43 25.77
N MET A 8 -0.73 -6.47 25.94
CA MET A 8 -0.38 -7.61 26.80
C MET A 8 0.94 -8.27 26.35
N PHE A 9 1.15 -8.35 25.04
CA PHE A 9 2.36 -8.92 24.44
C PHE A 9 3.61 -8.14 24.85
N GLU A 10 3.63 -6.82 24.65
CA GLU A 10 4.76 -5.96 25.05
C GLU A 10 5.01 -6.02 26.56
N ARG A 11 3.95 -6.18 27.38
CA ARG A 11 4.12 -6.38 28.82
C ARG A 11 4.75 -7.72 29.15
N MET A 12 4.39 -8.79 28.45
CA MET A 12 4.97 -10.12 28.68
C MET A 12 6.45 -10.14 28.30
N GLU A 13 6.80 -9.56 27.14
CA GLU A 13 8.19 -9.40 26.71
C GLU A 13 9.00 -8.59 27.75
N ALA A 14 8.46 -7.45 28.20
CA ALA A 14 9.10 -6.62 29.23
C ALA A 14 9.26 -7.33 30.58
N ASN A 15 8.46 -8.37 30.85
CA ASN A 15 8.56 -9.22 32.04
C ASN A 15 9.43 -10.47 31.82
N GLY A 16 10.18 -10.54 30.71
CA GLY A 16 11.14 -11.61 30.45
C GLY A 16 10.52 -12.90 29.91
N VAL A 17 9.27 -12.86 29.43
CA VAL A 17 8.69 -14.00 28.70
C VAL A 17 9.41 -14.12 27.36
N PRO A 18 10.01 -15.27 27.02
CA PRO A 18 10.75 -15.43 25.78
C PRO A 18 9.82 -15.29 24.56
N CYS A 19 10.21 -14.43 23.62
CA CYS A 19 9.53 -14.25 22.36
C CYS A 19 10.31 -14.93 21.22
N ILE A 20 9.62 -15.73 20.42
CA ILE A 20 10.19 -16.32 19.21
C ILE A 20 9.85 -15.40 18.04
N GLN A 21 10.88 -14.85 17.40
CA GLN A 21 10.71 -14.00 16.23
C GLN A 21 10.82 -14.81 14.94
N LEU A 22 9.87 -14.61 14.03
CA LEU A 22 9.93 -15.13 12.67
C LEU A 22 10.72 -14.17 11.78
N THR A 23 11.80 -14.67 11.17
CA THR A 23 12.74 -13.86 10.39
C THR A 23 12.58 -14.00 8.88
N THR A 24 11.86 -15.03 8.40
CA THR A 24 11.68 -15.28 6.97
C THR A 24 10.37 -14.69 6.45
N GLN A 25 10.44 -13.82 5.45
CA GLN A 25 9.27 -13.24 4.76
C GLN A 25 9.02 -13.93 3.41
N ARG A 26 7.75 -14.20 3.10
CA ARG A 26 7.28 -14.92 1.88
C ARG A 26 6.30 -14.12 1.03
N ARG A 27 6.20 -12.81 1.28
CA ARG A 27 5.12 -11.95 0.75
C ARG A 27 5.61 -10.99 -0.33
N MET A 28 6.45 -10.04 0.06
CA MET A 28 6.79 -8.86 -0.73
C MET A 28 8.07 -9.07 -1.54
N THR A 29 8.17 -8.47 -2.73
CA THR A 29 9.42 -8.50 -3.50
C THR A 29 10.58 -7.92 -2.67
N PRO A 30 11.84 -8.34 -2.94
CA PRO A 30 13.01 -7.82 -2.23
C PRO A 30 13.13 -6.29 -2.29
N GLN A 31 12.67 -5.67 -3.39
CA GLN A 31 12.64 -4.22 -3.56
C GLN A 31 11.70 -3.53 -2.56
N ILE A 32 10.51 -4.10 -2.33
CA ILE A 32 9.57 -3.59 -1.32
C ILE A 32 10.11 -3.85 0.09
N CYS A 33 10.69 -5.03 0.31
CA CYS A 33 11.29 -5.41 1.59
C CYS A 33 12.33 -4.39 2.08
N GLN A 34 13.15 -3.84 1.19
CA GLN A 34 14.17 -2.84 1.53
C GLN A 34 13.60 -1.59 2.24
N PHE A 35 12.37 -1.18 1.94
CA PHE A 35 11.74 -0.02 2.60
C PHE A 35 11.21 -0.34 4.00
N VAL A 36 11.01 -1.61 4.32
CA VAL A 36 10.50 -2.08 5.63
C VAL A 36 11.66 -2.49 6.56
N MET A 37 12.82 -2.85 6.01
CA MET A 37 14.00 -3.27 6.77
C MET A 37 14.47 -2.29 7.86
N PRO A 38 14.41 -0.96 7.71
CA PRO A 38 14.83 -0.05 8.79
C PRO A 38 14.05 -0.23 10.11
N ILE A 39 12.87 -0.85 10.05
CA ILE A 39 12.01 -1.11 11.22
C ILE A 39 12.24 -2.52 11.77
N TYR A 40 12.81 -3.42 10.97
CA TYR A 40 13.21 -4.78 11.36
C TYR A 40 14.69 -5.02 11.01
N PRO A 41 15.64 -4.29 11.62
CA PRO A 41 17.04 -4.35 11.24
C PRO A 41 17.60 -5.76 11.38
N ASP A 42 18.24 -6.24 10.32
CA ASP A 42 19.01 -7.51 10.21
C ASP A 42 18.26 -8.81 10.52
N GLN A 43 16.93 -8.76 10.56
CA GLN A 43 16.09 -9.89 10.98
C GLN A 43 15.11 -10.36 9.89
N LEU A 44 15.03 -9.69 8.74
CA LEU A 44 14.06 -10.04 7.69
C LEU A 44 14.75 -10.57 6.42
N VAL A 45 14.63 -11.88 6.19
CA VAL A 45 15.18 -12.58 5.02
C VAL A 45 14.07 -12.93 4.04
N SER A 46 14.26 -12.60 2.76
CA SER A 46 13.30 -12.96 1.70
C SER A 46 13.49 -14.42 1.28
N ASP A 47 12.42 -15.21 1.41
CA ASP A 47 12.39 -16.61 0.95
C ASP A 47 12.50 -16.70 -0.57
N ASP A 48 13.19 -17.72 -1.10
CA ASP A 48 13.37 -17.88 -2.54
C ASP A 48 12.06 -18.07 -3.32
N SER A 49 10.98 -18.49 -2.65
CA SER A 49 9.63 -18.53 -3.24
C SER A 49 9.14 -17.17 -3.74
N VAL A 50 9.61 -16.07 -3.15
CA VAL A 50 9.27 -14.70 -3.56
C VAL A 50 9.89 -14.37 -4.91
N LYS A 51 11.15 -14.79 -5.14
CA LYS A 51 11.87 -14.54 -6.40
C LYS A 51 11.24 -15.30 -7.58
N ARG A 52 10.54 -16.40 -7.30
CA ARG A 52 9.85 -17.24 -8.29
C ARG A 52 8.42 -16.80 -8.57
N ARG A 53 7.88 -15.81 -7.85
CA ARG A 53 6.51 -15.35 -8.03
C ARG A 53 6.44 -14.36 -9.19
N SER A 54 5.66 -14.69 -10.21
CA SER A 54 5.36 -13.78 -11.32
C SER A 54 3.93 -13.25 -11.19
N LEU A 55 3.77 -11.96 -11.47
CA LEU A 55 2.45 -11.35 -11.54
C LEU A 55 1.66 -11.99 -12.67
N LYS A 56 0.45 -12.49 -12.39
CA LYS A 56 -0.44 -12.98 -13.44
C LYS A 56 -0.97 -11.77 -14.21
N THR A 57 -0.65 -11.69 -15.50
CA THR A 57 -1.18 -10.68 -16.41
C THR A 57 -2.10 -11.32 -17.44
N GLY A 58 -3.16 -10.59 -17.82
CA GLY A 58 -4.16 -11.02 -18.78
C GLY A 58 -3.72 -10.75 -20.22
N LYS A 59 -4.52 -9.98 -20.97
CA LYS A 59 -4.24 -9.59 -22.37
C LYS A 59 -3.15 -8.51 -22.52
N GLY A 60 -2.41 -8.19 -21.47
CA GLY A 60 -1.28 -7.28 -21.51
C GLY A 60 -0.06 -7.91 -22.20
N PRO A 61 1.01 -7.14 -22.42
CA PRO A 61 2.26 -7.70 -22.91
C PRO A 61 2.73 -8.80 -21.95
N LYS A 62 2.86 -10.03 -22.48
CA LYS A 62 3.37 -11.19 -21.74
C LYS A 62 4.86 -11.05 -21.42
N CYS A 63 5.53 -10.17 -22.17
CA CYS A 63 6.94 -9.87 -22.08
C CYS A 63 7.07 -8.52 -21.37
N LEU A 64 7.89 -8.46 -20.33
CA LEU A 64 8.37 -7.19 -19.79
C LEU A 64 9.30 -6.56 -20.83
N ASP A 65 9.14 -5.28 -21.12
CA ASP A 65 10.17 -4.56 -21.87
C ASP A 65 11.49 -4.58 -21.09
N ALA A 66 12.61 -4.39 -21.77
CA ALA A 66 13.93 -4.44 -21.15
C ALA A 66 14.03 -3.43 -19.98
N GLY A 67 14.04 -3.95 -18.75
CA GLY A 67 14.12 -3.15 -17.53
C GLY A 67 12.79 -2.92 -16.81
N GLU A 68 11.65 -3.38 -17.34
CA GLU A 68 10.39 -3.39 -16.59
C GLU A 68 10.36 -4.50 -15.55
N THR A 69 9.98 -4.17 -14.32
CA THR A 69 9.70 -5.20 -13.31
C THR A 69 8.26 -5.72 -13.41
N ILE A 70 7.35 -4.88 -13.91
CA ILE A 70 5.92 -5.15 -14.01
C ILE A 70 5.41 -4.55 -15.32
N PRO A 71 4.50 -5.21 -16.06
CA PRO A 71 4.07 -4.69 -17.35
C PRO A 71 3.48 -3.28 -17.21
N GLY A 72 4.04 -2.32 -17.95
CA GLY A 72 3.65 -0.91 -17.88
C GLY A 72 4.28 -0.12 -16.73
N MET A 73 5.21 -0.70 -15.96
CA MET A 73 6.00 -0.01 -14.92
C MET A 73 7.46 -0.47 -14.91
N TRP A 74 8.36 0.51 -14.99
CA TRP A 74 9.81 0.26 -14.91
C TRP A 74 10.30 -0.25 -13.55
N LYS A 75 9.63 0.11 -12.46
CA LYS A 75 10.02 -0.28 -11.11
C LYS A 75 8.83 -0.81 -10.35
N SER A 76 9.04 -1.80 -9.48
CA SER A 76 8.02 -2.27 -8.53
C SER A 76 7.63 -1.24 -7.48
N ILE A 77 8.42 -0.18 -7.29
CA ILE A 77 8.05 0.93 -6.43
C ILE A 77 8.21 2.23 -7.19
N TYR A 78 7.16 3.03 -7.23
CA TYR A 78 7.18 4.36 -7.84
C TYR A 78 6.49 5.41 -6.95
N PHE A 79 7.21 6.49 -6.65
CA PHE A 79 6.66 7.65 -5.94
C PHE A 79 6.21 8.71 -6.94
N TRP A 80 4.90 8.90 -7.09
CA TRP A 80 4.33 9.96 -7.90
C TRP A 80 4.13 11.24 -7.07
N ASP A 81 5.13 12.12 -7.05
CA ASP A 81 5.07 13.40 -6.34
C ASP A 81 4.12 14.40 -7.02
N HIS A 82 3.38 15.16 -6.21
CA HIS A 82 2.54 16.27 -6.64
C HIS A 82 2.38 17.31 -5.53
N ARG A 83 2.00 18.53 -5.91
CA ARG A 83 1.77 19.64 -4.95
C ARG A 83 0.33 20.15 -4.92
N HIS A 84 -0.61 19.35 -5.42
CA HIS A 84 -2.03 19.70 -5.40
C HIS A 84 -2.57 19.88 -3.97
N GLN A 85 -3.48 20.83 -3.82
CA GLN A 85 -3.98 21.24 -2.52
C GLN A 85 -4.98 20.24 -1.92
N GLU A 86 -4.77 19.89 -0.65
CA GLU A 86 -5.71 19.12 0.16
C GLU A 86 -6.95 19.94 0.55
N GLU A 87 -8.11 19.29 0.62
CA GLU A 87 -9.42 19.85 0.96
C GLU A 87 -10.04 19.10 2.16
N PRO A 88 -10.84 19.76 3.02
CA PRO A 88 -11.61 19.06 4.04
C PRO A 88 -12.66 18.14 3.40
N SER A 89 -12.86 16.97 4.00
CA SER A 89 -13.90 16.03 3.61
C SER A 89 -15.29 16.62 3.80
N THR A 90 -16.24 16.29 2.92
CA THR A 90 -17.66 16.61 3.10
C THR A 90 -18.31 15.85 4.26
N VAL A 91 -17.68 14.75 4.72
CA VAL A 91 -18.16 13.96 5.86
C VAL A 91 -17.09 13.81 6.94
N GLY A 92 -17.38 14.36 8.12
CA GLY A 92 -16.55 14.27 9.33
C GLY A 92 -15.28 15.11 9.30
N LYS A 93 -14.49 15.04 10.37
CA LYS A 93 -13.15 15.66 10.46
C LYS A 93 -12.12 14.80 9.72
N SER A 94 -12.15 14.82 8.38
CA SER A 94 -11.20 14.11 7.53
C SER A 94 -10.74 14.98 6.37
N TRP A 95 -9.77 14.51 5.60
CA TRP A 95 -9.18 15.22 4.46
C TRP A 95 -9.34 14.41 3.19
N MET A 96 -9.37 15.10 2.07
CA MET A 96 -9.37 14.52 0.73
C MET A 96 -8.51 15.36 -0.22
N ASN A 97 -8.10 14.76 -1.33
CA ASN A 97 -7.38 15.43 -2.40
C ASN A 97 -7.95 14.94 -3.73
N LYS A 98 -8.74 15.80 -4.39
CA LYS A 98 -9.41 15.48 -5.66
C LYS A 98 -8.43 15.24 -6.80
N ALA A 99 -7.26 15.89 -6.77
CA ALA A 99 -6.25 15.65 -7.79
C ALA A 99 -5.65 14.24 -7.64
N GLU A 100 -5.36 13.81 -6.41
CA GLU A 100 -4.93 12.43 -6.15
C GLU A 100 -5.97 11.41 -6.57
N VAL A 101 -7.26 11.68 -6.37
CA VAL A 101 -8.32 10.79 -6.88
C VAL A 101 -8.16 10.57 -8.39
N ARG A 102 -7.98 11.64 -9.17
CA ARG A 102 -7.77 11.52 -10.62
C ARG A 102 -6.49 10.78 -10.97
N MET A 103 -5.40 11.05 -10.26
CA MET A 103 -4.11 10.38 -10.47
C MET A 103 -4.20 8.88 -10.20
N VAL A 104 -4.88 8.48 -9.12
CA VAL A 104 -5.14 7.08 -8.77
C VAL A 104 -5.92 6.38 -9.88
N TYR A 105 -6.98 7.01 -10.40
CA TYR A 105 -7.74 6.46 -11.52
C TYR A 105 -6.91 6.37 -12.81
N ALA A 106 -6.08 7.37 -13.10
CA ALA A 106 -5.20 7.37 -14.27
C ALA A 106 -4.19 6.22 -14.21
N ILE A 107 -3.51 6.01 -13.08
CA ILE A 107 -2.56 4.90 -12.94
C ILE A 107 -3.26 3.55 -12.89
N ALA A 108 -4.41 3.43 -12.22
CA ALA A 108 -5.19 2.20 -12.23
C ALA A 108 -5.60 1.82 -13.65
N ASN A 109 -6.12 2.76 -14.44
CA ASN A 109 -6.48 2.52 -15.83
C ASN A 109 -5.26 2.13 -16.68
N HIS A 110 -4.12 2.78 -16.49
CA HIS A 110 -2.86 2.41 -17.16
C HIS A 110 -2.44 0.97 -16.85
N LEU A 111 -2.50 0.56 -15.58
CA LEU A 111 -2.17 -0.81 -15.16
C LEU A 111 -3.14 -1.87 -15.72
N LEU A 112 -4.42 -1.53 -15.85
CA LEU A 112 -5.42 -2.41 -16.46
C LEU A 112 -5.23 -2.54 -17.97
N THR A 113 -5.01 -1.42 -18.66
CA THR A 113 -5.01 -1.36 -20.13
C THR A 113 -3.65 -1.71 -20.74
N VAL A 114 -2.58 -1.11 -20.23
CA VAL A 114 -1.20 -1.32 -20.69
C VAL A 114 -0.59 -2.50 -19.96
N GLY A 115 -0.74 -2.56 -18.64
CA GLY A 115 -0.17 -3.65 -17.83
C GLY A 115 -0.92 -4.97 -17.94
N GLY A 116 -2.18 -4.95 -18.39
CA GLY A 116 -3.04 -6.13 -18.43
C GLY A 116 -3.28 -6.76 -17.06
N ILE A 117 -3.11 -5.98 -15.99
CA ILE A 117 -3.34 -6.42 -14.61
C ILE A 117 -4.85 -6.50 -14.39
N SER A 118 -5.33 -7.52 -13.69
CA SER A 118 -6.76 -7.61 -13.38
C SER A 118 -7.15 -6.62 -12.28
N ARG A 119 -8.38 -6.13 -12.32
CA ARG A 119 -8.92 -5.17 -11.33
C ARG A 119 -8.89 -5.73 -9.91
N GLU A 120 -9.05 -7.04 -9.75
CA GLU A 120 -9.02 -7.74 -8.46
C GLU A 120 -7.60 -7.78 -7.86
N GLN A 121 -6.58 -7.64 -8.71
CA GLN A 121 -5.16 -7.63 -8.31
C GLN A 121 -4.67 -6.24 -7.87
N ILE A 122 -5.49 -5.20 -8.04
CA ILE A 122 -5.16 -3.82 -7.67
C ILE A 122 -5.98 -3.44 -6.43
N THR A 123 -5.33 -2.82 -5.45
CA THR A 123 -6.03 -2.25 -4.29
C THR A 123 -5.50 -0.86 -3.96
N VAL A 124 -6.43 0.07 -3.74
CA VAL A 124 -6.13 1.45 -3.37
C VAL A 124 -6.23 1.59 -1.86
N LEU A 125 -5.14 2.02 -1.24
CA LEU A 125 -5.07 2.32 0.17
C LEU A 125 -4.97 3.82 0.42
N THR A 126 -5.65 4.28 1.46
CA THR A 126 -5.52 5.65 1.93
C THR A 126 -5.65 5.74 3.45
N PRO A 127 -4.91 6.63 4.14
CA PRO A 127 -5.08 6.80 5.58
C PRO A 127 -6.35 7.55 5.96
N TYR A 128 -7.01 8.22 5.00
CA TYR A 128 -8.13 9.11 5.28
C TYR A 128 -9.47 8.52 4.83
N LYS A 129 -10.40 8.37 5.76
CA LYS A 129 -11.79 7.97 5.45
C LYS A 129 -12.47 8.92 4.46
N GLY A 130 -12.14 10.22 4.50
CA GLY A 130 -12.62 11.22 3.54
C GLY A 130 -12.16 10.90 2.11
N GLN A 131 -10.88 10.62 1.93
CA GLN A 131 -10.33 10.20 0.64
C GLN A 131 -10.90 8.87 0.16
N MET A 132 -11.07 7.88 1.03
CA MET A 132 -11.69 6.60 0.67
C MET A 132 -13.10 6.80 0.09
N LYS A 133 -13.89 7.70 0.70
CA LYS A 133 -15.23 8.05 0.18
C LYS A 133 -15.15 8.79 -1.15
N ALA A 134 -14.22 9.73 -1.30
CA ALA A 134 -14.03 10.47 -2.55
C ALA A 134 -13.63 9.54 -3.71
N LEU A 135 -12.72 8.60 -3.45
CA LEU A 135 -12.34 7.54 -4.40
C LEU A 135 -13.56 6.69 -4.77
N ARG A 136 -14.30 6.17 -3.80
CA ARG A 136 -15.52 5.37 -4.06
C ARG A 136 -16.60 6.14 -4.83
N ALA A 137 -16.74 7.45 -4.59
CA ALA A 137 -17.66 8.29 -5.35
C ALA A 137 -17.21 8.46 -6.81
N GLY A 138 -15.91 8.65 -7.06
CA GLY A 138 -15.34 8.66 -8.41
C GLY A 138 -15.52 7.33 -9.17
N CYS A 139 -15.57 6.23 -8.42
CA CYS A 139 -15.82 4.89 -8.97
C CYS A 139 -17.22 4.72 -9.57
N GLY A 140 -18.22 5.46 -9.06
CA GLY A 140 -19.57 5.43 -9.62
C GLY A 140 -19.64 6.03 -11.02
N SER A 141 -18.73 6.95 -11.35
CA SER A 141 -18.56 7.51 -12.69
C SER A 141 -17.58 6.74 -13.57
N ASP A 142 -16.67 5.98 -12.97
CA ASP A 142 -15.57 5.29 -13.66
C ASP A 142 -15.42 3.85 -13.13
N SER A 143 -15.78 2.86 -13.96
CA SER A 143 -15.82 1.43 -13.59
C SER A 143 -14.45 0.73 -13.59
N THR A 144 -13.37 1.50 -13.55
CA THR A 144 -11.98 1.02 -13.58
C THR A 144 -11.61 0.25 -12.31
N LEU A 145 -12.01 0.74 -11.14
CA LEU A 145 -11.71 0.09 -9.85
C LEU A 145 -12.96 -0.61 -9.27
N GLY A 146 -12.75 -1.65 -8.47
CA GLY A 146 -13.82 -2.24 -7.66
C GLY A 146 -13.96 -1.52 -6.32
N LEU A 147 -15.20 -1.24 -5.89
CA LEU A 147 -15.46 -0.54 -4.61
C LEU A 147 -14.85 -1.26 -3.39
N ASP A 148 -14.77 -2.59 -3.43
CA ASP A 148 -14.22 -3.42 -2.36
C ASP A 148 -12.69 -3.34 -2.26
N HIS A 149 -12.04 -2.92 -3.35
CA HIS A 149 -10.59 -2.73 -3.45
C HIS A 149 -10.14 -1.32 -3.08
N ILE A 150 -11.05 -0.47 -2.55
CA ILE A 150 -10.73 0.86 -2.04
C ILE A 150 -10.93 0.84 -0.53
N GLN A 151 -9.84 0.84 0.23
CA GLN A 151 -9.88 0.67 1.69
C GLN A 151 -8.94 1.62 2.44
N THR A 152 -9.19 1.78 3.73
CA THR A 152 -8.26 2.48 4.63
C THR A 152 -7.15 1.55 5.10
N VAL A 153 -5.94 2.08 5.33
CA VAL A 153 -4.80 1.29 5.81
C VAL A 153 -5.13 0.51 7.10
N ASP A 154 -5.83 1.14 8.04
CA ASP A 154 -6.23 0.48 9.30
C ASP A 154 -7.19 -0.72 9.09
N ARG A 155 -8.02 -0.67 8.04
CA ARG A 155 -8.98 -1.75 7.74
C ARG A 155 -8.32 -2.89 6.96
N TYR A 156 -7.29 -2.57 6.19
CA TYR A 156 -6.57 -3.51 5.35
C TYR A 156 -5.46 -4.27 6.11
N GLN A 157 -5.46 -4.19 7.44
CA GLN A 157 -4.49 -4.90 8.26
C GLN A 157 -4.79 -6.41 8.25
N GLY A 158 -3.88 -7.16 7.64
CA GLY A 158 -3.98 -8.62 7.51
C GLY A 158 -4.14 -9.05 6.05
N ASP A 159 -4.81 -8.21 5.27
CA ASP A 159 -4.99 -8.40 3.84
C ASP A 159 -3.72 -8.08 3.04
N GLU A 160 -3.72 -8.48 1.78
CA GLU A 160 -2.64 -8.31 0.82
C GLU A 160 -3.18 -8.33 -0.61
N ASN A 161 -2.51 -7.61 -1.52
CA ASN A 161 -2.79 -7.69 -2.94
C ASN A 161 -1.50 -7.66 -3.76
N ASP A 162 -1.61 -7.98 -5.04
CA ASP A 162 -0.48 -8.00 -5.95
C ASP A 162 0.06 -6.58 -6.20
N VAL A 163 -0.83 -5.62 -6.46
CA VAL A 163 -0.51 -4.21 -6.66
C VAL A 163 -1.28 -3.33 -5.69
N ILE A 164 -0.57 -2.44 -5.01
CA ILE A 164 -1.16 -1.47 -4.08
C ILE A 164 -0.90 -0.06 -4.58
N ILE A 165 -1.94 0.77 -4.66
CA ILE A 165 -1.79 2.20 -4.93
C ILE A 165 -2.04 2.95 -3.62
N LEU A 166 -1.04 3.68 -3.12
CA LEU A 166 -1.14 4.42 -1.86
C LEU A 166 -1.39 5.91 -2.10
N SER A 167 -2.57 6.42 -1.70
CA SER A 167 -2.92 7.85 -1.73
C SER A 167 -2.72 8.48 -0.35
N LEU A 168 -1.75 9.40 -0.26
CA LEU A 168 -1.30 10.02 1.00
C LEU A 168 -2.09 11.28 1.38
N VAL A 169 -2.77 11.92 0.42
CA VAL A 169 -3.70 13.07 0.57
C VAL A 169 -3.06 14.39 0.99
N ARG A 170 -2.14 14.34 1.95
CA ARG A 170 -1.64 15.51 2.68
C ARG A 170 -0.43 16.09 1.97
N THR A 171 -0.50 17.38 1.65
CA THR A 171 0.57 18.13 0.98
C THR A 171 1.14 19.26 1.83
N LYS A 172 0.43 19.70 2.89
CA LYS A 172 0.87 20.86 3.70
C LYS A 172 1.68 20.51 4.94
N ARG A 173 1.41 19.36 5.57
CA ARG A 173 2.07 18.91 6.80
C ARG A 173 2.10 17.39 6.86
N MET A 174 3.25 16.83 7.27
CA MET A 174 3.29 15.42 7.69
C MET A 174 2.34 15.22 8.86
N THR A 175 1.47 14.24 8.76
CA THR A 175 0.46 13.95 9.77
C THR A 175 0.93 12.85 10.71
N GLU A 176 0.29 12.74 11.87
CA GLU A 176 0.54 11.67 12.85
C GLU A 176 0.48 10.26 12.22
N PHE A 177 -0.31 10.08 11.16
CA PHE A 177 -0.32 8.81 10.41
C PHE A 177 1.03 8.54 9.71
N MET A 178 1.58 9.52 9.00
CA MET A 178 2.88 9.38 8.33
C MET A 178 4.05 9.36 9.32
N VAL A 179 3.85 9.94 10.50
CA VAL A 179 4.85 9.95 11.59
C VAL A 179 4.92 8.61 12.31
N ARG A 180 3.87 7.77 12.27
CA ARG A 180 3.86 6.45 12.91
C ARG A 180 4.47 5.38 11.98
N PRO A 181 5.69 4.88 12.28
CA PRO A 181 6.36 3.90 11.43
C PRO A 181 5.55 2.61 11.25
N ASP A 182 4.85 2.15 12.28
CA ASP A 182 4.02 0.93 12.22
C ASP A 182 2.97 0.99 11.11
N ARG A 183 2.33 2.15 10.93
CA ARG A 183 1.27 2.31 9.93
C ARG A 183 1.82 2.43 8.52
N MET A 184 2.99 3.04 8.38
CA MET A 184 3.70 3.10 7.10
C MET A 184 4.17 1.71 6.68
N VAL A 185 4.71 0.90 7.59
CA VAL A 185 5.02 -0.52 7.34
C VAL A 185 3.78 -1.28 6.93
N VAL A 186 2.68 -1.09 7.66
CA VAL A 186 1.41 -1.74 7.34
C VAL A 186 0.91 -1.31 5.97
N ALA A 187 1.19 -0.11 5.46
CA ALA A 187 0.83 0.26 4.08
C ALA A 187 1.80 -0.37 3.06
N LEU A 188 3.11 -0.27 3.30
CA LEU A 188 4.16 -0.73 2.36
C LEU A 188 4.23 -2.26 2.21
N SER A 189 3.97 -3.01 3.28
CA SER A 189 4.08 -4.47 3.32
C SER A 189 2.89 -5.23 2.71
N ARG A 190 1.91 -4.52 2.15
CA ARG A 190 0.67 -5.11 1.59
C ARG A 190 0.79 -5.47 0.13
N ALA A 191 1.73 -4.85 -0.55
CA ALA A 191 2.06 -5.12 -1.94
C ALA A 191 2.92 -6.38 -2.05
N ARG A 192 2.49 -7.33 -2.87
CA ARG A 192 3.31 -8.49 -3.21
C ARG A 192 4.28 -8.19 -4.35
N HIS A 193 3.82 -7.45 -5.37
CA HIS A 193 4.58 -7.18 -6.59
C HIS A 193 4.91 -5.70 -6.79
N ALA A 194 3.91 -4.80 -6.69
CA ALA A 194 4.08 -3.37 -6.96
C ALA A 194 3.45 -2.42 -5.93
N MET A 195 4.05 -1.24 -5.82
CA MET A 195 3.51 -0.07 -5.13
C MET A 195 3.74 1.24 -5.87
#